data_AF-A0A7X5VQD2-F1
#
_entry.id   AF-A0A7X5VQD2-F1
#
_cell.length_a   1.000
_cell.length_b   1.000
_cell.length_c   1.000
_cell.angle_alpha   90.00
_cell.angle_beta   90.00
_cell.angle_gamma   90.00
#
_symmetry.space_group_name_H-M   'P 1'
#
loop_
_entity.id
_entity.type
_entity.pdbx_description
1 polymer ?
#
loop_
_entity_poly.entity_id
_entity_poly.type
_entity_poly.pdbx_seq_one_letter_code
_entity_poly.pdbx_strand_id
1 'polypeptide(L)' 'LIGGIQSVTLSDEEARRRRTQKSVLERRAPPTFDVLVEIQSWDRVAIHGDVASTVDALLRGFEEPPEIREVDDEGNV' A
#
# COMPACT_ATOMS: atom_id res chain seq x y z
N LEU A 1 3.03 -9.65 -5.38
CA LEU A 1 2.58 -10.56 -4.29
C LEU A 1 2.49 -9.74 -3.00
N ILE A 2 1.31 -9.20 -2.66
CA ILE A 2 1.08 -8.31 -1.50
C ILE A 2 0.64 -9.11 -0.25
N GLY A 3 0.68 -10.45 -0.32
CA GLY A 3 0.12 -11.33 0.73
C GLY A 3 -1.40 -11.55 0.63
N GLY A 4 -2.07 -10.88 -0.30
CA GLY A 4 -3.51 -11.00 -0.55
C GLY A 4 -4.36 -10.11 0.36
N ILE A 5 -5.47 -9.60 -0.20
CA ILE A 5 -6.51 -8.86 0.53
C ILE A 5 -7.67 -9.81 0.85
N GLN A 6 -8.26 -9.70 2.04
CA GLN A 6 -9.42 -10.50 2.43
C GLN A 6 -10.52 -9.63 3.01
N SER A 7 -11.76 -10.05 2.79
CA SER A 7 -12.91 -9.46 3.48
C SER A 7 -13.03 -10.09 4.86
N VAL A 8 -12.95 -9.28 5.92
CA VAL A 8 -13.14 -9.71 7.30
C VAL A 8 -14.36 -9.02 7.90
N THR A 9 -15.11 -9.78 8.69
CA THR A 9 -16.24 -9.26 9.45
C THR A 9 -15.78 -8.91 10.86
N LEU A 10 -15.77 -7.62 11.18
CA LEU A 10 -15.49 -7.10 12.51
C LEU A 10 -16.70 -7.30 13.44
N SER A 11 -16.43 -7.36 14.75
CA SER A 11 -17.48 -7.26 15.75
C SER A 11 -18.04 -5.83 15.82
N ASP A 12 -19.26 -5.68 16.35
CA ASP A 12 -19.97 -4.41 16.49
C ASP A 12 -19.17 -3.35 17.26
N GLU A 13 -18.40 -3.78 18.27
CA GLU A 13 -17.60 -2.90 19.12
C GLU A 13 -16.40 -2.34 18.35
N GLU A 14 -15.67 -3.20 17.63
CA GLU A 14 -14.49 -2.78 16.86
C GLU A 14 -14.90 -1.96 15.63
N ALA A 15 -16.01 -2.31 14.97
CA ALA A 15 -16.59 -1.51 13.89
C ALA A 15 -16.98 -0.10 14.38
N ARG A 16 -17.60 0.01 15.57
CA ARG A 16 -17.93 1.31 16.19
C ARG A 16 -16.69 2.10 16.56
N ARG A 17 -15.69 1.46 17.18
CA ARG A 17 -14.43 2.11 17.58
C ARG A 17 -13.69 2.70 16.38
N ARG A 18 -13.68 1.97 15.26
CA ARG A 18 -13.05 2.41 14.00
C ARG A 18 -13.97 3.25 13.10
N ARG A 19 -15.23 3.48 13.51
CA ARG A 19 -16.27 4.19 12.74
C ARG A 19 -16.43 3.66 11.31
N THR A 20 -16.36 2.34 11.14
CA THR A 20 -16.45 1.67 9.85
C THR A 20 -17.60 0.66 9.83
N GLN A 21 -17.89 0.09 8.66
CA GLN A 21 -18.89 -0.96 8.52
C GLN A 21 -18.39 -2.27 9.15
N LYS A 22 -19.32 -3.20 9.45
CA LYS A 22 -18.94 -4.51 10.00
C LYS A 22 -18.11 -5.36 9.04
N SER A 23 -18.15 -5.07 7.74
CA SER A 23 -17.29 -5.72 6.74
C SER A 23 -16.26 -4.72 6.24
N VAL A 24 -14.98 -5.07 6.35
CA VAL A 24 -13.87 -4.26 5.84
C VAL A 24 -12.86 -5.14 5.11
N LEU A 25 -12.14 -4.52 4.17
CA LEU A 25 -10.98 -5.15 3.54
C LEU A 25 -9.79 -4.98 4.46
N GLU A 26 -9.15 -6.09 4.83
CA GLU A 26 -7.88 -6.07 5.57
C GLU A 26 -6.85 -6.96 4.89
N ARG A 27 -5.56 -6.70 5.21
CA ARG A 27 -4.45 -7.55 4.80
C ARG A 27 -4.56 -8.91 5.52
N ARG A 28 -4.40 -10.00 4.78
CA ARG A 28 -4.47 -11.36 5.33
C ARG A 28 -3.21 -11.77 6.10
N ALA A 29 -2.09 -11.18 5.75
CA ALA A 29 -0.77 -11.44 6.32
C ALA A 29 0.12 -10.20 6.09
N PRO A 30 1.28 -10.11 6.77
CA PRO A 30 2.34 -9.16 6.37
C PRO A 30 2.66 -9.31 4.87
N PRO A 31 3.03 -8.22 4.17
CA PRO A 31 3.41 -8.32 2.77
C PRO A 31 4.65 -9.21 2.63
N THR A 32 4.75 -9.92 1.51
CA THR A 32 5.90 -10.79 1.23
C THR A 32 7.20 -10.00 1.07
N PHE A 33 7.09 -8.73 0.70
CA PHE A 33 8.21 -7.80 0.51
C PHE A 33 7.94 -6.52 1.32
N ASP A 34 8.98 -6.02 1.99
CA ASP A 34 8.90 -4.79 2.77
C ASP A 34 8.86 -3.54 1.86
N VAL A 35 9.47 -3.63 0.68
CA VAL A 35 9.58 -2.56 -0.33
C VAL A 35 8.94 -3.00 -1.66
N LEU A 36 8.22 -2.09 -2.31
CA LEU A 36 7.68 -2.28 -3.67
C LEU A 36 8.24 -1.20 -4.60
N VAL A 37 8.72 -1.62 -5.78
CA VAL A 37 9.16 -0.71 -6.84
C VAL A 37 8.26 -0.93 -8.04
N GLU A 38 7.58 0.12 -8.48
CA GLU A 38 6.77 0.16 -9.70
C GLU A 38 7.60 0.84 -10.81
N ILE A 39 7.71 0.17 -11.95
CA ILE A 39 8.37 0.72 -13.14
C ILE A 39 7.30 1.50 -13.92
N GLN A 40 7.44 2.83 -13.98
CA GLN A 40 6.52 3.71 -14.70
C GLN A 40 6.99 3.95 -16.15
N SER A 41 8.30 4.10 -16.34
CA SER A 41 8.96 4.17 -17.65
C SER A 41 10.40 3.64 -17.54
N TRP A 42 11.15 3.69 -18.65
CA TRP A 42 12.54 3.20 -18.71
C TRP A 42 13.49 3.93 -17.76
N ASP A 43 13.24 5.22 -17.59
CA ASP A 43 13.99 6.17 -16.78
C ASP A 43 13.34 6.44 -15.42
N ARG A 44 12.08 6.03 -15.19
CA ARG A 44 11.31 6.43 -14.01
C ARG A 44 10.71 5.27 -13.24
N VAL A 45 10.92 5.27 -11.93
CA VAL A 45 10.36 4.30 -11.00
C VAL A 45 9.70 4.99 -9.79
N ALA A 46 8.69 4.34 -9.25
CA ALA A 46 8.01 4.71 -8.01
C ALA A 46 8.34 3.69 -6.92
N ILE A 47 8.81 4.14 -5.77
CA ILE A 47 9.29 3.32 -4.67
C ILE A 47 8.38 3.51 -3.45
N HIS A 48 7.77 2.42 -3.01
CA HIS A 48 7.06 2.31 -1.75
C HIS A 48 7.96 1.61 -0.73
N GLY A 49 8.64 2.39 0.12
CA GLY A 49 9.60 1.89 1.12
C GLY A 49 8.96 1.08 2.26
N ASP A 50 7.66 1.26 2.49
CA ASP A 50 6.87 0.45 3.41
C ASP A 50 5.56 0.03 2.72
N VAL A 51 5.56 -1.20 2.21
CA VAL A 51 4.40 -1.80 1.54
C VAL A 51 3.22 -1.95 2.50
N ALA A 52 3.47 -2.22 3.78
CA ALA A 52 2.40 -2.40 4.76
C ALA A 52 1.65 -1.08 4.97
N SER A 53 2.39 0.01 5.20
CA SER A 53 1.82 1.35 5.38
C SER A 53 1.12 1.84 4.11
N THR A 54 1.74 1.63 2.95
CA THR A 54 1.14 1.97 1.64
C THR A 54 -0.21 1.28 1.44
N VAL A 55 -0.28 -0.03 1.68
CA VAL A 55 -1.53 -0.79 1.50
C VAL A 55 -2.58 -0.38 2.54
N ASP A 56 -2.18 -0.15 3.79
CA ASP A 56 -3.11 0.28 4.84
C ASP A 56 -3.69 1.67 4.55
N ALA A 57 -2.91 2.60 3.98
CA ALA A 57 -3.37 3.90 3.54
C ALA A 57 -4.37 3.78 2.37
N LEU A 58 -4.02 3.00 1.34
CA LEU A 58 -4.89 2.76 0.18
C LEU A 58 -6.22 2.11 0.57
N LEU A 59 -6.22 1.13 1.47
CA LEU A 59 -7.44 0.47 1.96
C LEU A 59 -8.35 1.43 2.76
N ARG A 60 -7.79 2.49 3.34
CA ARG A 60 -8.52 3.54 4.05
C ARG A 60 -8.94 4.70 3.13
N GLY A 61 -8.58 4.64 1.84
CA GLY A 61 -8.87 5.70 0.87
C GLY A 61 -7.95 6.92 0.97
N PHE A 62 -6.81 6.80 1.63
CA PHE A 62 -5.77 7.84 1.63
C PHE A 62 -4.77 7.58 0.49
N GLU A 63 -4.25 8.66 -0.09
CA GLU A 63 -3.12 8.59 -1.01
C GLU A 63 -1.82 8.54 -0.21
N GLU A 64 -1.01 7.51 -0.43
CA GLU A 64 0.36 7.41 0.07
C GLU A 64 1.31 7.55 -1.13
N PRO A 65 1.83 8.77 -1.40
CA PRO A 65 2.64 9.01 -2.58
C PRO A 65 3.98 8.26 -2.48
N PRO A 66 4.38 7.53 -3.54
CA PRO A 66 5.69 6.87 -3.57
C PRO A 66 6.83 7.88 -3.71
N GLU A 67 8.04 7.46 -3.32
CA GLU A 67 9.27 8.15 -3.73
C GLU A 67 9.48 7.93 -5.23
N ILE A 68 9.55 9.00 -6.01
CA ILE A 68 9.86 8.93 -7.44
C ILE A 68 11.36 9.05 -7.62
N ARG A 69 11.95 8.13 -8.38
CA ARG A 69 13.31 8.25 -8.89
C ARG A 69 13.27 8.24 -10.41
N GLU A 70 13.94 9.20 -11.01
CA GLU A 70 14.02 9.39 -12.44
C GLU A 70 15.48 9.57 -12.84
N VAL A 71 15.90 8.92 -13.93
CA VAL A 71 17.26 9.03 -14.46
C VAL A 71 17.24 10.02 -15.61
N ASP A 72 18.08 11.06 -15.55
CA ASP A 72 18.22 12.02 -16.65
C ASP A 72 19.05 11.45 -17.84
N ASP A 73 19.09 12.19 -18.95
CA ASP A 73 19.86 11.81 -20.15
C ASP A 73 21.38 11.67 -19.91
N GLU A 74 21.88 12.21 -18.80
CA GLU A 74 23.29 12.15 -18.37
C GLU A 74 23.55 11.00 -17.40
N GLY A 75 22.49 10.30 -16.95
CA GLY A 75 22.55 9.15 -16.04
C GLY A 75 22.47 9.50 -14.55
N ASN A 76 22.08 10.73 -14.19
CA ASN A 76 21.92 11.15 -12.80
C ASN A 76 20.48 10.88 -12.29
N VAL A 77 20.34 10.69 -10.97
CA VAL A 77 19.05 10.41 -10.27
C VAL A 77 18.66 11.56 -9.36
#